data_AF-A0A0F9KQ50-F1
#
_entry.id   AF-A0A0F9KQ50-F1
#
_cell.length_a   1.000
_cell.length_b   1.000
_cell.length_c   1.000
_cell.angle_alpha   90.00
_cell.angle_beta   90.00
_cell.angle_gamma   90.00
#
_symmetry.space_group_name_H-M   'P 1'
#
loop_
_entity.id
_entity.type
_entity.pdbx_description
1 polymer ?
#
loop_
_entity_poly.entity_id
_entity_poly.type
_entity_poly.pdbx_seq_one_letter_code
_entity_poly.pdbx_strand_id
1 'polypeptide(L)'
;VLVDMLSGMAGKNRVIKHISFTPTIYKYLRLYRDAEQIVDYDSYTLNGEYPMLVMDLPLAEGQQCKVGFYNSSGATAAIEISVGYEEQG
;
A
#
# COMPACT_ATOMS: atom_id res chain seq x y z
N VAL A 1 -3.06 -6.89 -9.88
CA VAL A 1 -1.85 -6.27 -10.49
C VAL A 1 -1.17 -5.47 -9.41
N LEU A 2 0.15 -5.56 -9.28
CA LEU A 2 0.94 -4.76 -8.35
C LEU A 2 1.57 -3.59 -9.10
N VAL A 3 1.65 -2.43 -8.44
CA VAL A 3 2.26 -1.21 -8.97
C VAL A 3 3.36 -0.78 -8.00
N ASP A 4 4.46 -0.29 -8.56
CA ASP A 4 5.53 0.32 -7.77
C ASP A 4 4.99 1.60 -7.12
N MET A 5 4.93 1.60 -5.79
CA MET A 5 4.33 2.69 -5.02
C MET A 5 5.37 3.70 -4.57
N LEU A 6 6.48 3.21 -4.01
CA LEU A 6 7.58 4.04 -3.54
C LEU A 6 8.88 3.24 -3.54
N SER A 7 10.00 3.88 -3.87
CA SER A 7 11.32 3.25 -3.80
C SER A 7 12.20 3.95 -2.76
N GLY A 8 13.03 3.17 -2.07
CA GLY A 8 14.12 3.70 -1.26
C GLY A 8 15.21 4.27 -2.16
N MET A 9 15.63 5.49 -1.89
CA MET A 9 16.58 6.24 -2.70
C MET A 9 17.86 6.52 -1.90
N ALA A 10 18.99 6.56 -2.61
CA ALA A 10 20.28 6.90 -2.01
C ALA A 10 20.23 8.24 -1.27
N GLY A 11 20.77 8.26 -0.05
CA GLY A 11 20.80 9.45 0.79
C GLY A 11 19.44 9.92 1.32
N LYS A 12 18.37 9.13 1.16
CA LYS A 12 17.03 9.42 1.70
C LYS A 12 16.61 8.35 2.69
N ASN A 13 16.04 8.76 3.81
CA ASN A 13 15.40 7.84 4.73
C ASN A 13 13.88 7.95 4.61
N ARG A 14 13.31 7.25 3.62
CA ARG A 14 11.86 7.24 3.40
C ARG A 14 11.20 6.23 4.33
N VAL A 15 10.21 6.71 5.07
CA VAL A 15 9.40 5.87 5.95
C VAL A 15 7.93 6.06 5.59
N ILE A 16 7.28 5.01 5.14
CA ILE A 16 5.84 5.04 4.89
C ILE A 16 5.13 5.08 6.24
N LYS A 17 4.26 6.09 6.40
CA LYS A 17 3.51 6.34 7.63
C LYS A 17 2.05 5.97 7.54
N HIS A 18 1.46 6.12 6.36
CA HIS A 18 0.06 5.78 6.15
C HIS A 18 -0.24 5.33 4.73
N ILE A 19 -1.18 4.38 4.62
CA ILE A 19 -1.82 4.00 3.38
C ILE A 19 -3.32 4.13 3.54
N SER A 20 -3.96 4.75 2.54
CA SER A 20 -5.41 4.83 2.43
C SER A 20 -5.85 4.38 1.06
N PHE A 21 -7.08 3.89 0.95
CA PHE A 21 -7.62 3.36 -0.29
C PHE A 21 -9.15 3.41 -0.29
N THR A 22 -9.75 3.28 -1.47
CA THR A 22 -11.21 3.18 -1.60
C THR A 22 -11.69 1.77 -1.19
N PRO A 23 -12.55 1.61 -0.16
CA PRO A 23 -13.13 0.32 0.18
C PRO A 23 -13.86 -0.28 -1.01
N THR A 24 -13.53 -1.53 -1.35
CA THR A 24 -14.12 -2.18 -2.52
C THR A 24 -14.45 -3.63 -2.21
N ILE A 25 -15.70 -4.03 -2.46
CA ILE A 25 -16.13 -5.41 -2.28
C ILE A 25 -15.21 -6.39 -3.04
N TYR A 26 -14.91 -7.52 -2.40
CA TYR A 26 -14.11 -8.61 -2.99
C TYR A 26 -12.66 -8.23 -3.34
N LYS A 27 -12.10 -7.24 -2.66
CA LYS A 27 -10.71 -6.79 -2.86
C LYS A 27 -9.95 -6.84 -1.55
N TYR A 28 -8.74 -7.37 -1.61
CA TYR A 28 -7.78 -7.37 -0.51
C TYR A 28 -6.60 -6.47 -0.88
N LEU A 29 -6.35 -5.43 -0.09
CA LEU A 29 -5.15 -4.61 -0.23
C LEU A 29 -3.95 -5.48 0.12
N ARG A 30 -2.96 -5.48 -0.77
CA ARG A 30 -1.68 -6.11 -0.53
C ARG A 30 -0.56 -5.11 -0.69
N LEU A 31 0.35 -5.14 0.28
CA LEU A 31 1.56 -4.35 0.28
C LEU A 31 2.75 -5.29 0.36
N TYR A 32 3.74 -5.03 -0.46
CA TYR A 32 4.99 -5.75 -0.50
C TYR A 32 6.15 -4.79 -0.28
N ARG A 33 7.14 -5.21 0.50
CA ARG A 33 8.48 -4.64 0.45
C ARG A 33 9.38 -5.69 -0.19
N ASP A 34 9.91 -5.36 -1.35
CA ASP A 34 10.60 -6.30 -2.24
C ASP A 34 9.70 -7.51 -2.55
N ALA A 35 10.07 -8.71 -2.09
CA ALA A 35 9.29 -9.94 -2.28
C ALA A 35 8.44 -10.32 -1.05
N GLU A 36 8.54 -9.58 0.06
CA GLU A 36 7.85 -9.90 1.31
C GLU A 36 6.49 -9.20 1.37
N GLN A 37 5.41 -9.97 1.54
CA GLN A 37 4.08 -9.43 1.78
C GLN A 37 3.95 -8.99 3.23
N ILE A 38 3.71 -7.71 3.45
CA ILE A 38 3.63 -7.09 4.78
C ILE A 38 2.20 -6.70 5.17
N VAL A 39 1.31 -6.57 4.18
CA VAL A 39 -0.12 -6.32 4.42
C VAL A 39 -0.95 -7.29 3.57
N ASP A 40 -1.97 -7.89 4.20
CA ASP A 40 -3.11 -8.53 3.55
C ASP A 40 -4.37 -8.05 4.28
N TYR A 41 -5.09 -7.09 3.69
CA TYR A 41 -6.20 -6.42 4.36
C TYR A 41 -7.47 -6.48 3.51
N ASP A 42 -8.56 -7.01 4.07
CA ASP A 42 -9.87 -6.99 3.40
C ASP A 42 -10.36 -5.55 3.26
N SER A 43 -10.36 -5.04 2.03
CA SER A 43 -10.57 -3.62 1.78
C SER A 43 -11.99 -3.16 2.11
N TYR A 44 -12.98 -4.07 2.15
CA TYR A 44 -14.37 -3.71 2.42
C TYR A 44 -14.76 -3.77 3.89
N THR A 45 -13.77 -3.95 4.79
CA THR A 45 -14.00 -4.02 6.24
C THR A 45 -14.68 -2.76 6.80
N LEU A 46 -14.40 -1.58 6.23
CA LEU A 46 -15.01 -0.31 6.62
C LEU A 46 -15.85 0.24 5.45
N ASN A 47 -17.04 -0.33 5.28
CA ASN A 47 -17.95 0.06 4.20
C ASN A 47 -18.32 1.54 4.29
N GLY A 48 -17.99 2.31 3.24
CA GLY A 48 -18.33 3.73 3.10
C GLY A 48 -17.30 4.71 3.68
N GLU A 49 -16.26 4.22 4.36
CA GLU A 49 -15.22 5.05 4.99
C GLU A 49 -13.84 4.69 4.45
N TYR A 50 -13.04 5.69 4.09
CA TYR A 50 -11.67 5.47 3.60
C TYR A 50 -10.78 4.97 4.74
N PRO A 51 -10.26 3.73 4.71
CA PRO A 51 -9.42 3.23 5.79
C PRO A 51 -8.10 3.98 5.80
N MET A 52 -7.54 4.17 6.98
CA MET A 52 -6.19 4.70 7.15
C MET A 52 -5.35 3.69 7.92
N LEU A 53 -4.54 2.94 7.18
CA LEU A 53 -3.59 2.00 7.76
C LEU A 53 -2.34 2.77 8.19
N VAL A 54 -2.17 2.95 9.49
CA VAL A 54 -0.97 3.53 10.08
C VAL A 54 0.15 2.49 10.07
N MET A 55 1.35 2.90 9.67
CA MET A 55 2.53 2.03 9.61
C MET A 55 3.82 2.77 9.89
N ASP A 56 4.89 2.01 10.09
CA ASP A 56 6.25 2.52 10.22
C ASP A 56 7.16 1.64 9.35
N LEU A 57 7.04 1.81 8.03
CA LEU A 57 7.76 0.98 7.06
C LEU A 57 8.92 1.77 6.45
N PRO A 58 10.16 1.58 6.94
CA PRO A 58 11.34 2.17 6.31
C PRO A 58 11.67 1.46 4.99
N LEU A 59 12.16 2.25 4.03
CA LEU A 59 12.69 1.79 2.75
C LEU A 59 14.16 2.17 2.65
N ALA A 60 15.05 1.17 2.73
CA ALA A 60 16.47 1.35 2.47
C ALA A 60 16.74 1.53 0.96
N GLU A 61 17.91 2.06 0.63
CA GLU A 61 18.35 2.21 -0.76
C GLU A 61 18.25 0.88 -1.52
N GLY A 62 17.63 0.93 -2.70
CA GLY A 62 17.42 -0.25 -3.56
C GLY A 62 16.14 -1.04 -3.23
N GLN A 63 15.50 -0.81 -2.08
CA GLN A 63 14.24 -1.47 -1.76
C GLN A 63 13.06 -0.83 -2.52
N GLN A 64 12.10 -1.67 -2.89
CA GLN A 64 10.86 -1.23 -3.51
C GLN A 64 9.66 -1.59 -2.66
N CYS A 65 8.77 -0.62 -2.45
CA CYS A 65 7.45 -0.86 -1.93
C CYS A 65 6.46 -0.95 -3.09
N LYS A 66 5.76 -2.08 -3.20
CA LYS A 66 4.73 -2.32 -4.22
C LYS A 66 3.38 -2.50 -3.55
N VAL A 67 2.35 -1.94 -4.16
CA VAL A 67 0.98 -2.05 -3.67
C VAL A 67 0.04 -2.53 -4.76
N GLY A 68 -1.04 -3.19 -4.36
CA GLY A 68 -2.14 -3.47 -5.27
C GLY A 68 -3.25 -4.22 -4.57
N PHE A 69 -4.22 -4.69 -5.36
CA PHE A 69 -5.33 -5.49 -4.88
C PHE A 69 -5.28 -6.91 -5.42
N TYR A 70 -5.56 -7.85 -4.53
CA TYR A 70 -6.03 -9.17 -4.89
C TYR A 70 -7.55 -9.15 -5.02
N ASN A 71 -8.05 -9.75 -6.10
CA ASN A 71 -9.47 -9.84 -6.40
C ASN A 71 -9.95 -11.24 -6.01
N SER A 72 -10.75 -11.35 -4.95
CA SER A 72 -11.35 -12.65 -4.57
C SER A 72 -12.57 -13.00 -5.42
N SER A 73 -13.13 -12.01 -6.13
CA SER A 73 -14.20 -12.15 -7.11
C SER A 73 -13.95 -11.18 -8.27
N GLY A 74 -14.65 -11.37 -9.40
CA GLY A 74 -14.49 -10.64 -10.67
C GLY A 74 -14.82 -9.14 -10.64
N ALA A 75 -14.64 -8.46 -9.51
CA ALA A 75 -14.83 -7.03 -9.37
C ALA A 75 -13.93 -6.25 -10.34
N THR A 76 -14.52 -5.27 -11.04
CA THR A 76 -13.87 -4.45 -12.08
C THR A 76 -13.74 -2.98 -11.70
N ALA A 77 -14.22 -2.58 -10.52
CA ALA A 77 -14.14 -1.20 -10.05
C ALA A 77 -12.68 -0.74 -9.98
N ALA A 78 -12.43 0.49 -10.46
CA ALA A 78 -11.17 1.19 -10.27
C ALA A 78 -11.00 1.54 -8.78
N ILE A 79 -9.75 1.50 -8.31
CA ILE A 79 -9.45 1.73 -6.89
C ILE A 79 -8.31 2.73 -6.81
N GLU A 80 -8.51 3.74 -5.97
CA GLU A 80 -7.50 4.73 -5.64
C GLU A 80 -6.75 4.28 -4.38
N ILE A 81 -5.43 4.48 -4.39
CA ILE A 81 -4.54 4.23 -3.27
C ILE A 81 -3.74 5.52 -3.04
N SER A 82 -3.73 5.97 -1.79
CA SER A 82 -2.93 7.10 -1.32
C SER A 82 -1.88 6.61 -0.34
N VAL A 83 -0.68 7.17 -0.44
CA VAL A 83 0.45 6.91 0.46
C VAL A 83 0.94 8.23 1.02
N GLY A 84 1.19 8.27 2.32
CA GLY A 84 2.02 9.30 2.90
C GLY A 84 3.24 8.70 3.58
N TYR A 85 4.33 9.42 3.37
CA TYR A 85 5.65 9.04 3.84
C TYR A 85 6.35 10.27 4.39
N GLU A 86 7.25 10.03 5.32
CA GLU A 86 8.22 11.01 5.77
C GLU A 86 9.54 10.75 5.08
N GLU A 87 10.28 11.81 4.78
CA GLU A 87 11.63 11.74 4.24
C GLU A 87 12.52 12.72 5.00
N GLN A 88 13.63 12.21 5.52
CA GLN A 88 14.74 13.05 6.00
C GLN A 88 15.89 12.97 4.99
N GLY A 89 16.53 14.11 4.75
CA GLY A 89 17.68 14.28 3.86
C GLY A 89 18.94 14.63 4.61
#